data_AF-A0A1Q6UGW9-F1
#
_entry.id   AF-A0A1Q6UGW9-F1
#
_cell.length_a   1.000
_cell.length_b   1.000
_cell.length_c   1.000
_cell.angle_alpha   90.00
_cell.angle_beta   90.00
_cell.angle_gamma   90.00
#
_symmetry.space_group_name_H-M   'P 1'
#
loop_
_entity.id
_entity.type
_entity.pdbx_description
1 polymer ?
#
loop_
_entity_poly.entity_id
_entity_poly.type
_entity_poly.pdbx_seq_one_letter_code
_entity_poly.pdbx_strand_id
1 'polypeptide(L)'
;MEKRKIFLTYQEQEKVLLNIIAQGEYQQLPQMVKNGYPLSMTVLETLRWSRQTSLIIRLLKKEFAYVGDNAALFDFLQTLLGEKQAARLIVEESQKNENCLEEHPLAGLLIYLPPEMLAENGFWDKLKQNHEWQILAKYGHIDDVILMETWTYPAEAAKVLSEYQAEKRIVELKKYLWLVKMPDGPDLLWQEKQFDILFQNRNRLNGWSEEETCKKLCSCPEGCEFLYQAGKSGRDILLSHGCFEPFRKHGEWTFLIRKKRPDAVDWQKWREEALASGSKRTLQLFYQEAARAEKWQILVEDGQHLLLLLHGQFRLFGKSLLHSSPKTEERRQNGGCGSRICDDEA
;
A
#
# COMPACT_ATOMS: atom_id res chain seq x y z
N MET A 1 -35.81 -40.74 40.81
CA MET A 1 -34.42 -40.86 41.30
C MET A 1 -33.49 -40.40 40.18
N GLU A 2 -33.17 -39.12 40.15
CA GLU A 2 -32.10 -38.61 39.28
C GLU A 2 -30.78 -39.18 39.79
N LYS A 3 -30.11 -39.99 38.95
CA LYS A 3 -28.72 -40.39 39.19
C LYS A 3 -27.88 -39.11 39.19
N ARG A 4 -27.52 -38.60 40.37
CA ARG A 4 -26.45 -37.61 40.51
C ARG A 4 -25.24 -38.18 39.80
N LYS A 5 -24.88 -37.63 38.63
CA LYS A 5 -23.57 -37.87 38.03
C LYS A 5 -22.55 -37.34 39.03
N ILE A 6 -21.93 -38.24 39.78
CA ILE A 6 -20.80 -37.92 40.65
C ILE A 6 -19.66 -37.57 39.68
N PHE A 7 -19.43 -36.28 39.47
CA PHE A 7 -18.24 -35.83 38.78
C PHE A 7 -17.08 -36.00 39.77
N LEU A 8 -16.24 -37.02 39.53
CA LEU A 8 -14.99 -37.21 40.26
C LEU A 8 -14.16 -35.93 40.13
N THR A 9 -13.54 -35.51 41.24
CA THR A 9 -12.57 -34.41 41.24
C THR A 9 -11.33 -34.79 40.44
N TYR A 10 -10.55 -33.80 39.99
CA TYR A 10 -9.31 -34.05 39.24
C TYR A 10 -8.33 -34.96 40.01
N GLN A 11 -8.19 -34.79 41.32
CA GLN A 11 -7.35 -35.64 42.16
C GLN A 11 -7.84 -37.09 42.21
N GLU A 12 -9.16 -37.30 42.20
CA GLU A 12 -9.74 -38.66 42.16
C GLU A 12 -9.56 -39.29 40.78
N GLN A 13 -9.70 -38.51 39.71
CA GLN A 13 -9.44 -38.96 38.34
C GLN A 13 -7.97 -39.34 38.13
N GLU A 14 -7.03 -38.54 38.65
CA GLU A 14 -5.60 -38.84 38.62
C GLU A 14 -5.29 -40.16 39.36
N LYS A 15 -5.85 -40.36 40.56
CA LYS A 15 -5.70 -41.62 41.32
C LYS A 15 -6.20 -42.83 40.53
N VAL A 16 -7.30 -42.70 39.80
CA VAL A 16 -7.81 -43.79 38.94
C VAL A 16 -6.80 -44.13 37.85
N LEU A 17 -6.24 -43.13 37.16
CA LEU A 17 -5.22 -43.35 36.12
C LEU A 17 -3.95 -44.01 36.71
N LEU A 18 -3.48 -43.54 37.87
CA LEU A 18 -2.32 -44.11 38.55
C LEU A 18 -2.53 -45.57 38.97
N ASN A 19 -3.74 -45.91 39.44
CA ASN A 19 -4.08 -47.30 39.79
C ASN A 19 -4.06 -48.23 38.56
N ILE A 20 -4.60 -47.77 37.42
CA ILE A 20 -4.55 -48.52 36.16
C ILE A 20 -3.09 -48.77 35.74
N ILE A 21 -2.23 -47.76 35.87
CA ILE A 21 -0.79 -47.86 35.58
C ILE A 21 -0.12 -48.87 36.51
N ALA A 22 -0.41 -48.83 37.81
CA ALA A 22 0.15 -49.73 38.81
C ALA A 22 -0.28 -51.20 38.59
N GLN A 23 -1.49 -51.42 38.07
CA GLN A 23 -2.01 -52.75 37.70
C GLN A 23 -1.48 -53.26 36.35
N GLY A 24 -0.74 -52.43 35.59
CA GLY A 24 -0.23 -52.78 34.26
C GLY A 24 -1.31 -52.80 33.17
N GLU A 25 -2.50 -52.25 33.44
CA GLU A 25 -3.66 -52.27 32.53
C GLU A 25 -3.60 -51.15 31.47
N TYR A 26 -2.42 -50.98 30.85
CA TYR A 26 -2.11 -49.87 29.94
C TYR A 26 -3.08 -49.72 28.75
N GLN A 27 -3.72 -50.81 28.33
CA GLN A 27 -4.68 -50.82 27.22
C GLN A 27 -5.93 -49.97 27.50
N GLN A 28 -6.26 -49.76 28.78
CA GLN A 28 -7.44 -48.97 29.19
C GLN A 28 -7.19 -47.45 29.13
N LEU A 29 -5.93 -47.02 29.28
CA LEU A 29 -5.57 -45.61 29.38
C LEU A 29 -6.04 -44.75 28.19
N PRO A 30 -5.89 -45.17 26.92
CA PRO A 30 -6.37 -44.37 25.79
C PRO A 30 -7.88 -44.12 25.82
N GLN A 31 -8.66 -45.08 26.32
CA GLN A 31 -10.12 -44.91 26.42
C GLN A 31 -10.50 -44.01 27.60
N MET A 32 -9.76 -44.09 28.71
CA MET A 32 -9.97 -43.22 29.87
C MET A 32 -9.67 -41.76 29.53
N VAL A 33 -8.54 -41.48 28.86
CA VAL A 33 -8.20 -40.13 28.40
C VAL A 33 -9.24 -39.60 27.41
N LYS A 34 -9.69 -40.43 26.46
CA LYS A 34 -10.79 -40.09 25.54
C LYS A 34 -12.10 -39.77 26.27
N ASN A 35 -12.34 -40.40 27.42
CA ASN A 35 -13.52 -40.13 28.25
C ASN A 35 -13.36 -38.88 29.14
N GLY A 36 -12.30 -38.08 28.95
CA GLY A 36 -12.10 -36.79 29.61
C GLY A 36 -11.26 -36.86 30.89
N TYR A 37 -10.61 -37.98 31.20
CA TYR A 37 -9.66 -38.05 32.31
C TYR A 37 -8.38 -37.31 31.92
N PRO A 38 -7.98 -36.25 32.63
CA PRO A 38 -6.83 -35.45 32.23
C PRO A 38 -5.51 -36.15 32.53
N LEU A 39 -4.52 -35.88 31.70
CA LEU A 39 -3.14 -36.21 31.98
C LEU A 39 -2.55 -35.16 32.92
N SER A 40 -1.79 -35.62 33.92
CA SER A 40 -0.97 -34.78 34.80
C SER A 40 0.50 -35.15 34.65
N MET A 41 1.38 -34.30 35.16
CA MET A 41 2.82 -34.63 35.23
C MET A 41 3.09 -35.91 36.00
N THR A 42 2.38 -36.17 37.09
CA THR A 42 2.53 -37.41 37.88
C THR A 42 2.22 -38.64 37.03
N VAL A 43 1.14 -38.59 36.25
CA VAL A 43 0.72 -39.70 35.37
C VAL A 43 1.75 -39.92 34.27
N LEU A 44 2.21 -38.85 33.62
CA LEU A 44 3.21 -38.91 32.56
C LEU A 44 4.56 -39.44 33.04
N GLU A 45 5.02 -39.00 34.21
CA GLU A 45 6.23 -39.48 34.86
C GLU A 45 6.14 -40.94 35.27
N THR A 46 5.00 -41.36 35.82
CA THR A 46 4.78 -42.76 36.19
C THR A 46 4.79 -43.68 34.96
N LEU A 47 4.20 -43.23 33.85
CA LEU A 47 4.28 -43.93 32.56
C LEU A 47 5.71 -44.00 32.02
N ARG A 48 6.49 -42.92 32.19
CA ARG A 48 7.90 -42.86 31.80
C ARG A 48 8.73 -43.87 32.59
N TRP A 49 8.56 -43.91 33.92
CA TRP A 49 9.22 -44.90 34.78
C TRP A 49 8.80 -46.34 34.46
N SER A 50 7.54 -46.53 34.04
CA SER A 50 7.02 -47.82 33.55
C SER A 50 7.49 -48.19 32.13
N ARG A 51 8.39 -47.39 31.53
CA ARG A 51 8.95 -47.56 30.17
C ARG A 51 7.90 -47.58 29.06
N GLN A 52 6.78 -46.88 29.25
CA GLN A 52 5.66 -46.84 28.30
C GLN A 52 5.75 -45.65 27.32
N THR A 53 6.94 -45.34 26.79
CA THR A 53 7.17 -44.17 25.91
C THR A 53 6.26 -44.15 24.69
N SER A 54 6.04 -45.30 24.04
CA SER A 54 5.16 -45.41 22.86
C SER A 54 3.70 -45.10 23.20
N LEU A 55 3.25 -45.49 24.40
CA LEU A 55 1.92 -45.16 24.88
C LEU A 55 1.79 -43.68 25.19
N ILE A 56 2.80 -43.07 25.83
CA ILE A 56 2.81 -41.63 26.11
C ILE A 56 2.63 -40.85 24.80
N ILE A 57 3.45 -41.13 23.77
CA ILE A 57 3.33 -40.49 22.46
C ILE A 57 1.94 -40.72 21.86
N ARG A 58 1.39 -41.93 21.96
CA ARG A 58 0.05 -42.25 21.46
C ARG A 58 -1.06 -41.50 22.18
N LEU A 59 -0.91 -41.23 23.48
CA LEU A 59 -1.87 -40.44 24.26
C LEU A 59 -1.79 -38.96 23.88
N LEU A 60 -0.58 -38.43 23.71
CA LEU A 60 -0.34 -37.03 23.38
C LEU A 60 -0.69 -36.65 21.93
N LYS A 61 -0.75 -37.63 21.01
CA LYS A 61 -1.22 -37.45 19.62
C LYS A 61 -2.75 -37.51 19.46
N LYS A 62 -3.49 -37.65 20.56
CA LYS A 62 -4.95 -37.68 20.58
C LYS A 62 -5.46 -36.48 21.37
N GLU A 63 -6.71 -36.11 21.19
CA GLU A 63 -7.37 -35.15 22.08
C GLU A 63 -7.23 -35.61 23.54
N PHE A 64 -6.63 -34.74 24.35
CA PHE A 64 -6.45 -34.95 25.78
C PHE A 64 -6.59 -33.63 26.52
N ALA A 65 -7.03 -33.71 27.77
CA ALA A 65 -6.93 -32.61 28.71
C ALA A 65 -5.62 -32.73 29.49
N TYR A 66 -4.94 -31.62 29.71
CA TYR A 66 -3.75 -31.56 30.56
C TYR A 66 -4.03 -30.72 31.80
N VAL A 67 -3.62 -31.23 32.96
CA VAL A 67 -3.68 -30.50 34.24
C VAL A 67 -2.27 -30.37 34.79
N GLY A 68 -1.70 -29.17 34.66
CA GLY A 68 -0.36 -28.86 35.13
C GLY A 68 0.20 -27.60 34.45
N ASP A 69 1.49 -27.35 34.69
CA ASP A 69 2.24 -26.29 34.04
C ASP A 69 2.71 -26.74 32.65
N ASN A 70 2.53 -25.87 31.66
CA ASN A 70 2.93 -26.09 30.27
C ASN A 70 4.46 -26.10 30.13
N ALA A 71 5.19 -25.33 30.93
CA ALA A 71 6.65 -25.37 30.93
C ALA A 71 7.16 -26.75 31.39
N ALA A 72 6.56 -27.31 32.45
CA ALA A 72 6.88 -28.66 32.91
C ALA A 72 6.56 -29.74 31.87
N LEU A 73 5.46 -29.59 31.12
CA LEU A 73 5.13 -30.51 30.02
C LEU A 73 6.15 -30.41 28.88
N PHE A 74 6.60 -29.19 28.56
CA PHE A 74 7.62 -28.95 27.55
C PHE A 74 8.97 -29.59 27.93
N ASP A 75 9.46 -29.35 29.15
CA ASP A 75 10.69 -29.94 29.67
C ASP A 75 10.63 -31.47 29.71
N PHE A 76 9.47 -32.02 30.08
CA PHE A 76 9.22 -33.46 30.04
C PHE A 76 9.34 -34.02 28.63
N LEU A 77 8.74 -33.36 27.63
CA LEU A 77 8.83 -33.78 26.24
C LEU A 77 10.26 -33.73 25.72
N GLN A 78 11.01 -32.66 26.04
CA GLN A 78 12.42 -32.55 25.69
C GLN A 78 13.25 -33.68 26.32
N THR A 79 12.98 -34.02 27.57
CA THR A 79 13.69 -35.12 28.25
C THR A 79 13.32 -36.48 27.68
N LEU A 80 12.06 -36.68 27.28
CA LEU A 80 11.55 -37.95 26.78
C LEU A 80 11.98 -38.26 25.35
N LEU A 81 11.97 -37.25 24.47
CA LEU A 81 12.16 -37.40 23.02
C LEU A 81 13.44 -36.73 22.51
N GLY A 82 14.06 -35.84 23.29
CA GLY A 82 15.07 -34.92 22.79
C GLY A 82 14.44 -33.72 22.06
N GLU A 83 15.17 -32.61 22.02
CA GLU A 83 14.69 -31.31 21.54
C GLU A 83 14.03 -31.37 20.16
N LYS A 84 14.71 -31.97 19.17
CA LYS A 84 14.23 -32.00 17.77
C LYS A 84 12.93 -32.79 17.61
N GLN A 85 12.80 -33.91 18.32
CA GLN A 85 11.65 -34.80 18.18
C GLN A 85 10.46 -34.28 18.99
N ALA A 86 10.71 -33.65 20.14
CA ALA A 86 9.71 -32.89 20.88
C ALA A 86 9.14 -31.73 20.05
N ALA A 87 10.01 -30.91 19.45
CA ALA A 87 9.60 -29.80 18.58
C ALA A 87 8.74 -30.30 17.40
N ARG A 88 9.18 -31.37 16.73
CA ARG A 88 8.42 -31.96 15.62
C ARG A 88 7.03 -32.43 16.04
N LEU A 89 6.92 -33.10 17.19
CA LEU A 89 5.63 -33.55 17.72
C LEU A 89 4.71 -32.37 18.02
N ILE A 90 5.23 -31.34 18.70
CA ILE A 90 4.48 -30.12 19.04
C ILE A 90 3.94 -29.45 17.76
N VAL A 91 4.80 -29.24 16.76
CA VAL A 91 4.40 -28.61 15.49
C VAL A 91 3.38 -29.46 14.73
N GLU A 92 3.63 -30.76 14.59
CA GLU A 92 2.73 -31.70 13.88
C GLU A 92 1.32 -31.68 14.46
N GLU A 93 1.18 -31.72 15.79
CA GLU A 93 -0.13 -31.72 16.44
C GLU A 93 -0.77 -30.33 16.47
N SER A 94 0.03 -29.26 16.44
CA SER A 94 -0.49 -27.90 16.35
C SER A 94 -1.14 -27.62 14.99
N GLN A 95 -0.47 -28.03 13.91
CA GLN A 95 -0.97 -27.84 12.54
C GLN A 95 -2.26 -28.61 12.26
N LYS A 96 -2.45 -29.78 12.89
CA LYS A 96 -3.70 -30.55 12.76
C LYS A 96 -4.90 -29.84 13.40
N ASN A 97 -4.67 -28.99 14.40
CA ASN A 97 -5.71 -28.35 15.19
C ASN A 97 -6.06 -26.93 14.75
N GLU A 98 -5.44 -26.38 13.70
CA GLU A 98 -5.76 -25.03 13.19
C GLU A 98 -7.25 -24.85 12.79
N ASN A 99 -7.99 -25.94 12.57
CA ASN A 99 -9.42 -25.94 12.24
C ASN A 99 -10.37 -26.31 13.41
N CYS A 100 -9.84 -26.64 14.59
CA CYS A 100 -10.63 -27.12 15.73
C CYS A 100 -10.78 -26.01 16.79
N LEU A 101 -12.00 -25.79 17.26
CA LEU A 101 -12.34 -24.77 18.28
C LEU A 101 -11.77 -25.09 19.68
N GLU A 102 -11.18 -26.27 19.88
CA GLU A 102 -10.54 -26.69 21.13
C GLU A 102 -9.02 -26.70 20.96
N GLU A 103 -8.32 -25.82 21.69
CA GLU A 103 -6.85 -25.75 21.67
C GLU A 103 -6.26 -27.03 22.28
N HIS A 104 -5.65 -27.87 21.44
CA HIS A 104 -4.91 -29.04 21.89
C HIS A 104 -3.76 -28.62 22.82
N PRO A 105 -3.50 -29.29 23.96
CA PRO A 105 -2.51 -28.82 24.93
C PRO A 105 -1.10 -28.64 24.37
N LEU A 106 -0.71 -29.46 23.37
CA LEU A 106 0.59 -29.30 22.71
C LEU A 106 0.69 -27.99 21.88
N ALA A 107 -0.41 -27.46 21.36
CA ALA A 107 -0.40 -26.19 20.64
C ALA A 107 0.00 -25.02 21.56
N GLY A 108 -0.40 -25.09 22.83
CA GLY A 108 0.03 -24.15 23.87
C GLY A 108 1.55 -24.17 24.13
N LEU A 109 2.27 -25.19 23.67
CA LEU A 109 3.72 -25.30 23.85
C LEU A 109 4.53 -24.62 22.75
N LEU A 110 3.90 -24.17 21.66
CA LEU A 110 4.58 -23.49 20.55
C LEU A 110 5.37 -22.26 21.00
N ILE A 111 4.91 -21.58 22.05
CA ILE A 111 5.55 -20.38 22.60
C ILE A 111 6.95 -20.66 23.17
N TYR A 112 7.25 -21.91 23.52
CA TYR A 112 8.55 -22.31 24.07
C TYR A 112 9.53 -22.78 22.99
N LEU A 113 9.08 -22.93 21.74
CA LEU A 113 9.97 -23.33 20.65
C LEU A 113 10.75 -22.12 20.13
N PRO A 114 12.07 -22.22 19.98
CA PRO A 114 12.86 -21.17 19.36
C PRO A 114 12.49 -21.04 17.87
N PRO A 115 12.62 -19.84 17.27
CA PRO A 115 12.31 -19.59 15.87
C PRO A 115 12.98 -20.58 14.89
N GLU A 116 14.22 -20.98 15.15
CA GLU A 116 14.94 -21.95 14.32
C GLU A 116 14.26 -23.31 14.29
N MET A 117 13.73 -23.78 15.42
CA MET A 117 13.02 -25.06 15.50
C MET A 117 11.67 -24.99 14.79
N LEU A 118 10.99 -23.83 14.83
CA LEU A 118 9.77 -23.61 14.05
C LEU A 118 10.07 -23.66 12.54
N ALA A 119 11.16 -23.04 12.10
CA ALA A 119 11.59 -23.04 10.71
C ALA A 119 12.01 -24.44 10.23
N GLU A 120 12.79 -25.18 11.02
CA GLU A 120 13.18 -26.57 10.71
C GLU A 120 11.98 -27.50 10.54
N ASN A 121 10.86 -27.21 11.22
CA ASN A 121 9.61 -27.96 11.11
C ASN A 121 8.60 -27.32 10.14
N GLY A 122 8.98 -26.27 9.42
CA GLY A 122 8.16 -25.64 8.38
C GLY A 122 6.95 -24.87 8.89
N PHE A 123 6.95 -24.41 10.16
CA PHE A 123 5.82 -23.67 10.73
C PHE A 123 5.89 -22.16 10.42
N TRP A 124 5.83 -21.82 9.14
CA TRP A 124 6.06 -20.47 8.64
C TRP A 124 5.03 -19.45 9.13
N ASP A 125 3.76 -19.84 9.25
CA ASP A 125 2.71 -18.90 9.67
C ASP A 125 2.91 -18.40 11.10
N LYS A 126 3.41 -19.27 12.00
CA LYS A 126 3.77 -18.85 13.35
C LYS A 126 4.97 -17.89 13.35
N LEU A 127 5.96 -18.12 12.50
CA LEU A 127 7.10 -17.21 12.34
C LEU A 127 6.66 -15.84 11.79
N LYS A 128 5.69 -15.79 10.87
CA LYS A 128 5.08 -14.54 10.38
C LYS A 128 4.35 -13.80 11.49
N GLN A 129 3.54 -14.52 12.29
CA GLN A 129 2.81 -13.96 13.42
C GLN A 129 3.74 -13.39 14.50
N ASN A 130 4.87 -14.05 14.73
CA ASN A 130 5.89 -13.64 15.70
C ASN A 130 6.87 -12.59 15.14
N HIS A 131 6.72 -12.17 13.89
CA HIS A 131 7.57 -11.18 13.23
C HIS A 131 9.06 -11.58 13.10
N GLU A 132 9.33 -12.88 12.92
CA GLU A 132 10.69 -13.45 12.83
C GLU A 132 11.33 -13.26 11.44
N TRP A 133 11.52 -12.00 11.04
CA TRP A 133 11.95 -11.61 9.69
C TRP A 133 13.27 -12.22 9.24
N GLN A 134 14.26 -12.23 10.14
CA GLN A 134 15.60 -12.75 9.81
C GLN A 134 15.55 -14.24 9.49
N ILE A 135 14.74 -15.00 10.24
CA ILE A 135 14.56 -16.44 10.05
C ILE A 135 13.81 -16.69 8.75
N LEU A 136 12.70 -15.99 8.51
CA LEU A 136 11.96 -16.12 7.25
C LEU A 136 12.87 -15.85 6.04
N ALA A 137 13.63 -14.75 6.04
CA ALA A 137 14.55 -14.44 4.95
C ALA A 137 15.67 -15.49 4.80
N LYS A 138 16.26 -15.96 5.90
CA LYS A 138 17.30 -17.00 5.91
C LYS A 138 16.85 -18.31 5.25
N TYR A 139 15.58 -18.67 5.43
CA TYR A 139 14.99 -19.87 4.84
C TYR A 139 14.32 -19.62 3.47
N GLY A 140 14.52 -18.45 2.86
CA GLY A 140 14.04 -18.14 1.50
C GLY A 140 12.60 -17.62 1.43
N HIS A 141 11.97 -17.35 2.57
CA HIS A 141 10.60 -16.81 2.67
C HIS A 141 10.56 -15.28 2.60
N ILE A 142 11.38 -14.67 1.73
CA ILE A 142 11.44 -13.21 1.55
C ILE A 142 10.11 -12.67 1.04
N ASP A 143 9.46 -13.39 0.12
CA ASP A 143 8.15 -13.00 -0.43
C ASP A 143 7.09 -12.89 0.66
N ASP A 144 7.12 -13.77 1.66
CA ASP A 144 6.20 -13.71 2.79
C ASP A 144 6.39 -12.43 3.61
N VAL A 145 7.64 -11.97 3.78
CA VAL A 145 7.96 -10.69 4.43
C VAL A 145 7.43 -9.52 3.61
N ILE A 146 7.59 -9.56 2.28
CA ILE A 146 7.14 -8.49 1.36
C ILE A 146 5.61 -8.39 1.32
N LEU A 147 4.92 -9.53 1.27
CA LEU A 147 3.48 -9.61 1.04
C LEU A 147 2.64 -9.33 2.27
N MET A 148 3.24 -9.30 3.46
CA MET A 148 2.53 -9.01 4.69
C MET A 148 1.77 -7.68 4.64
N GLU A 149 0.48 -7.74 5.00
CA GLU A 149 -0.42 -6.58 5.00
C GLU A 149 -0.25 -5.70 6.25
N THR A 150 0.19 -6.29 7.36
CA THR A 150 0.29 -5.62 8.67
C THR A 150 1.75 -5.43 9.08
N TRP A 151 2.25 -4.20 8.98
CA TRP A 151 3.63 -3.91 9.35
C TRP A 151 3.77 -3.66 10.85
N THR A 152 3.79 -4.73 11.63
CA THR A 152 4.33 -4.67 12.98
C THR A 152 5.85 -4.64 12.84
N TYR A 153 6.50 -3.53 13.22
CA TYR A 153 7.95 -3.29 13.09
C TYR A 153 8.52 -3.18 11.64
N PRO A 154 8.03 -2.24 10.81
CA PRO A 154 8.46 -2.09 9.41
C PRO A 154 9.95 -1.76 9.24
N ALA A 155 10.59 -1.12 10.22
CA ALA A 155 12.00 -0.75 10.12
C ALA A 155 12.92 -1.99 10.16
N GLU A 156 12.59 -2.96 11.00
CA GLU A 156 13.35 -4.21 11.10
C GLU A 156 13.17 -5.05 9.84
N ALA A 157 11.92 -5.23 9.38
CA ALA A 157 11.64 -5.91 8.12
C ALA A 157 12.34 -5.24 6.93
N ALA A 158 12.31 -3.92 6.82
CA ALA A 158 13.01 -3.19 5.75
C ALA A 158 14.52 -3.40 5.77
N LYS A 159 15.12 -3.48 6.97
CA LYS A 159 16.54 -3.81 7.12
C LYS A 159 16.85 -5.21 6.58
N VAL A 160 16.04 -6.21 6.95
CA VAL A 160 16.20 -7.58 6.43
C VAL A 160 16.03 -7.61 4.92
N LEU A 161 14.99 -6.97 4.37
CA LEU A 161 14.79 -6.90 2.92
C LEU A 161 15.98 -6.27 2.19
N SER A 162 16.64 -5.27 2.78
CA SER A 162 17.84 -4.65 2.20
C SER A 162 19.07 -5.55 2.32
N GLU A 163 19.26 -6.23 3.46
CA GLU A 163 20.36 -7.19 3.64
C GLU A 163 20.32 -8.30 2.58
N TYR A 164 19.10 -8.73 2.21
CA TYR A 164 18.88 -9.78 1.21
C TYR A 164 18.65 -9.26 -0.22
N GLN A 165 18.89 -7.96 -0.49
CA GLN A 165 18.77 -7.37 -1.84
C GLN A 165 17.40 -7.62 -2.51
N ALA A 166 16.32 -7.48 -1.73
CA ALA A 166 14.97 -7.81 -2.16
C ALA A 166 14.30 -6.72 -3.03
N GLU A 167 15.00 -5.63 -3.37
CA GLU A 167 14.43 -4.45 -4.04
C GLU A 167 13.77 -4.81 -5.38
N LYS A 168 14.42 -5.64 -6.20
CA LYS A 168 13.86 -6.10 -7.48
C LYS A 168 12.60 -6.92 -7.27
N ARG A 169 12.60 -7.78 -6.25
CA ARG A 169 11.45 -8.63 -5.93
C ARG A 169 10.25 -7.81 -5.43
N ILE A 170 10.51 -6.75 -4.66
CA ILE A 170 9.50 -5.79 -4.23
C ILE A 170 8.82 -5.11 -5.42
N VAL A 171 9.60 -4.72 -6.43
CA VAL A 171 9.08 -4.14 -7.69
C VAL A 171 8.23 -5.17 -8.45
N GLU A 172 8.71 -6.39 -8.61
CA GLU A 172 7.95 -7.48 -9.26
C GLU A 172 6.60 -7.75 -8.57
N LEU A 173 6.59 -7.74 -7.24
CA LEU A 173 5.39 -7.93 -6.42
C LEU A 173 4.55 -6.65 -6.29
N LYS A 174 4.99 -5.53 -6.87
CA LYS A 174 4.33 -4.22 -6.82
C LYS A 174 4.07 -3.71 -5.39
N LYS A 175 4.92 -4.08 -4.44
CA LYS A 175 4.83 -3.65 -3.03
C LYS A 175 5.70 -2.43 -2.77
N TYR A 176 5.54 -1.42 -3.60
CA TYR A 176 6.41 -0.24 -3.70
C TYR A 176 6.62 0.55 -2.41
N LEU A 177 5.68 0.51 -1.46
CA LEU A 177 5.84 1.23 -0.19
C LEU A 177 7.06 0.76 0.63
N TRP A 178 7.52 -0.48 0.46
CA TRP A 178 8.76 -0.94 1.08
C TRP A 178 9.97 -0.12 0.65
N LEU A 179 10.00 0.31 -0.62
CA LEU A 179 11.09 1.10 -1.19
C LEU A 179 11.24 2.46 -0.49
N VAL A 180 10.17 3.02 0.10
CA VAL A 180 10.26 4.28 0.88
C VAL A 180 11.28 4.18 2.03
N LYS A 181 11.48 2.97 2.58
CA LYS A 181 12.36 2.72 3.72
C LYS A 181 13.77 2.29 3.31
N MET A 182 13.98 1.96 2.04
CA MET A 182 15.25 1.43 1.53
C MET A 182 16.13 2.56 0.98
N PRO A 183 17.47 2.48 1.13
CA PRO A 183 18.38 3.52 0.65
C PRO A 183 18.25 3.82 -0.85
N ASP A 184 18.21 2.79 -1.69
CA ASP A 184 18.11 2.92 -3.16
C ASP A 184 16.65 2.95 -3.65
N GLY A 185 15.70 2.96 -2.71
CA GLY A 185 14.29 2.86 -3.03
C GLY A 185 13.70 4.05 -3.79
N PRO A 186 14.07 5.31 -3.52
CA PRO A 186 13.56 6.44 -4.30
C PRO A 186 13.92 6.37 -5.78
N ASP A 187 15.13 5.92 -6.12
CA ASP A 187 15.56 5.77 -7.51
C ASP A 187 14.75 4.69 -8.24
N LEU A 188 14.42 3.59 -7.56
CA LEU A 188 13.55 2.53 -8.10
C LEU A 188 12.11 3.01 -8.25
N LEU A 189 11.56 3.71 -7.25
CA LEU A 189 10.23 4.31 -7.34
C LEU A 189 10.14 5.30 -8.51
N TRP A 190 11.21 6.05 -8.75
CA TRP A 190 11.31 6.96 -9.88
C TRP A 190 11.31 6.23 -11.22
N GLN A 191 12.11 5.17 -11.35
CA GLN A 191 12.17 4.34 -12.56
C GLN A 191 10.81 3.68 -12.88
N GLU A 192 10.12 3.19 -11.85
CA GLU A 192 8.78 2.58 -11.95
C GLU A 192 7.64 3.60 -12.02
N LYS A 193 7.95 4.90 -12.12
CA LYS A 193 7.00 6.03 -12.22
C LYS A 193 5.97 6.08 -11.09
N GLN A 194 6.32 5.62 -9.88
CA GLN A 194 5.47 5.64 -8.68
C GLN A 194 5.51 7.03 -8.02
N PHE A 195 5.07 8.06 -8.75
CA PHE A 195 5.18 9.45 -8.36
C PHE A 195 4.30 9.81 -7.15
N ASP A 196 3.16 9.13 -7.00
CA ASP A 196 2.27 9.28 -5.85
C ASP A 196 2.95 8.89 -4.55
N ILE A 197 3.63 7.74 -4.54
CA ILE A 197 4.36 7.24 -3.36
C ILE A 197 5.52 8.18 -3.03
N LEU A 198 6.30 8.59 -4.03
CA LEU A 198 7.39 9.56 -3.86
C LEU A 198 6.88 10.88 -3.26
N PHE A 199 5.80 11.43 -3.83
CA PHE A 199 5.27 12.73 -3.42
C PHE A 199 4.65 12.71 -2.02
N GLN A 200 3.90 11.65 -1.68
CA GLN A 200 3.30 11.50 -0.35
C GLN A 200 4.36 11.29 0.73
N ASN A 201 5.47 10.61 0.41
CA ASN A 201 6.51 10.25 1.36
C ASN A 201 7.77 11.12 1.30
N ARG A 202 7.78 12.20 0.51
CA ARG A 202 8.94 13.09 0.27
C ARG A 202 9.71 13.59 1.51
N ASN A 203 9.07 13.61 2.68
CA ASN A 203 9.69 14.03 3.96
C ASN A 203 10.28 12.85 4.77
N ARG A 204 10.13 11.63 4.27
CA ARG A 204 10.46 10.38 4.95
C ARG A 204 11.19 9.38 4.05
N LEU A 205 11.52 9.78 2.82
CA LEU A 205 12.33 8.98 1.91
C LEU A 205 13.73 8.85 2.49
N ASN A 206 14.31 7.66 2.31
CA ASN A 206 15.71 7.44 2.62
C ASN A 206 16.54 7.90 1.41
N GLY A 207 17.59 8.70 1.61
CA GLY A 207 18.47 9.16 0.53
C GLY A 207 18.05 10.45 -0.19
N TRP A 208 16.76 10.64 -0.52
CA TRP A 208 16.29 11.87 -1.18
C TRP A 208 15.73 12.90 -0.19
N SER A 209 16.05 14.17 -0.40
CA SER A 209 15.41 15.28 0.33
C SER A 209 14.05 15.66 -0.28
N GLU A 210 13.22 16.40 0.47
CA GLU A 210 11.95 16.94 -0.06
C GLU A 210 12.18 17.81 -1.30
N GLU A 211 13.19 18.69 -1.26
CA GLU A 211 13.55 19.58 -2.37
C GLU A 211 14.04 18.79 -3.59
N GLU A 212 14.88 17.79 -3.37
CA GLU A 212 15.37 16.92 -4.44
C GLU A 212 14.24 16.14 -5.11
N THR A 213 13.33 15.58 -4.31
CA THR A 213 12.15 14.85 -4.81
C THR A 213 11.28 15.76 -5.67
N CYS A 214 11.00 16.98 -5.20
CA CYS A 214 10.22 17.96 -5.97
C CYS A 214 10.93 18.36 -7.26
N LYS A 215 12.24 18.61 -7.20
CA LYS A 215 13.05 18.95 -8.39
C LYS A 215 13.06 17.82 -9.41
N LYS A 216 13.16 16.56 -8.96
CA LYS A 216 13.08 15.37 -9.83
C LYS A 216 11.73 15.29 -10.49
N LEU A 217 10.62 15.37 -9.75
CA LEU A 217 9.27 15.37 -10.32
C LEU A 217 9.04 16.49 -11.34
N CYS A 218 9.64 17.67 -11.11
CA CYS A 218 9.62 18.79 -12.04
C CYS A 218 10.52 18.61 -13.29
N SER A 219 11.40 17.61 -13.32
CA SER A 219 12.36 17.39 -14.40
C SER A 219 11.83 16.56 -15.58
N CYS A 220 10.70 15.87 -15.41
CA CYS A 220 10.08 15.08 -16.48
C CYS A 220 8.63 15.53 -16.75
N PRO A 221 8.15 15.39 -18.01
CA PRO A 221 6.78 15.77 -18.36
C PRO A 221 5.70 15.04 -17.56
N GLU A 222 5.87 13.73 -17.32
CA GLU A 222 4.88 12.93 -16.60
C GLU A 222 4.81 13.30 -15.11
N GLY A 223 5.96 13.58 -14.49
CA GLY A 223 6.02 14.06 -13.10
C GLY A 223 5.38 15.45 -12.94
N CYS A 224 5.58 16.33 -13.93
CA CYS A 224 4.93 17.64 -13.95
C CYS A 224 3.40 17.53 -14.07
N GLU A 225 2.90 16.65 -14.94
CA GLU A 225 1.47 16.38 -15.10
C GLU A 225 0.89 15.77 -13.81
N PHE A 226 1.60 14.85 -13.17
CA PHE A 226 1.21 14.30 -11.86
C PHE A 226 1.08 15.40 -10.80
N LEU A 227 2.10 16.27 -10.65
CA LEU A 227 2.07 17.37 -9.68
C LEU A 227 0.90 18.33 -9.95
N TYR A 228 0.57 18.58 -11.22
CA TYR A 228 -0.57 19.42 -11.58
C TYR A 228 -1.91 18.81 -11.12
N GLN A 229 -2.03 17.48 -11.21
CA GLN A 229 -3.20 16.71 -10.76
C GLN A 229 -3.25 16.49 -9.25
N ALA A 230 -2.09 16.53 -8.56
CA ALA A 230 -1.97 16.37 -7.11
C ALA A 230 -2.58 17.54 -6.28
N GLY A 231 -3.24 18.50 -6.94
CA GLY A 231 -3.98 19.58 -6.30
C GLY A 231 -3.11 20.78 -5.94
N LYS A 232 -3.51 21.51 -4.88
CA LYS A 232 -2.91 22.81 -4.55
C LYS A 232 -1.40 22.73 -4.27
N SER A 233 -0.97 21.74 -3.47
CA SER A 233 0.43 21.57 -3.10
C SER A 233 1.33 21.30 -4.29
N GLY A 234 0.94 20.37 -5.17
CA GLY A 234 1.70 20.07 -6.39
C GLY A 234 1.73 21.25 -7.37
N ARG A 235 0.62 21.96 -7.54
CA ARG A 235 0.58 23.19 -8.35
C ARG A 235 1.48 24.30 -7.80
N ASP A 236 1.51 24.51 -6.48
CA ASP A 236 2.40 25.52 -5.88
C ASP A 236 3.89 25.15 -6.06
N ILE A 237 4.24 23.86 -6.06
CA ILE A 237 5.60 23.36 -6.38
C ILE A 237 5.95 23.61 -7.86
N LEU A 238 5.03 23.34 -8.79
CA LEU A 238 5.27 23.63 -10.21
C LEU A 238 5.55 25.12 -10.44
N LEU A 239 4.81 26.00 -9.74
CA LEU A 239 5.01 27.45 -9.82
C LEU A 239 6.36 27.88 -9.25
N SER A 240 6.80 27.30 -8.12
CA SER A 240 8.10 27.64 -7.51
C SER A 240 9.29 27.19 -8.36
N HIS A 241 9.17 26.05 -9.05
CA HIS A 241 10.20 25.51 -9.93
C HIS A 241 10.13 26.03 -11.38
N GLY A 242 9.14 26.86 -11.72
CA GLY A 242 9.01 27.44 -13.06
C GLY A 242 8.48 26.47 -14.12
N CYS A 243 7.84 25.38 -13.72
CA CYS A 243 7.30 24.36 -14.61
C CYS A 243 5.87 24.74 -15.04
N PHE A 244 5.75 25.53 -16.11
CA PHE A 244 4.45 26.05 -16.56
C PHE A 244 3.74 25.20 -17.60
N GLU A 245 4.41 24.21 -18.19
CA GLU A 245 3.87 23.41 -19.29
C GLU A 245 2.53 22.73 -18.98
N PRO A 246 2.30 22.14 -17.79
CA PRO A 246 0.99 21.58 -17.46
C PRO A 246 -0.13 22.62 -17.52
N PHE A 247 0.09 23.83 -16.99
CA PHE A 247 -0.90 24.90 -17.03
C PHE A 247 -1.21 25.38 -18.45
N ARG A 248 -0.18 25.42 -19.33
CA ARG A 248 -0.34 25.74 -20.75
C ARG A 248 -1.11 24.68 -21.53
N LYS A 249 -0.87 23.41 -21.20
CA LYS A 249 -1.55 22.27 -21.80
C LYS A 249 -3.04 22.26 -21.45
N HIS A 250 -3.38 22.56 -20.20
CA HIS A 250 -4.76 22.60 -19.70
C HIS A 250 -5.47 23.95 -19.91
N GLY A 251 -4.83 24.93 -20.54
CA GLY A 251 -5.45 26.22 -20.87
C GLY A 251 -5.77 27.10 -19.65
N GLU A 252 -5.06 26.92 -18.53
CA GLU A 252 -5.30 27.67 -17.29
C GLU A 252 -4.64 29.08 -17.33
N TRP A 253 -4.90 29.85 -18.38
CA TRP A 253 -4.25 31.14 -18.64
C TRP A 253 -4.53 32.18 -17.56
N THR A 254 -5.81 32.29 -17.17
CA THR A 254 -6.25 33.22 -16.12
C THR A 254 -5.61 32.90 -14.75
N PHE A 255 -5.31 31.62 -14.49
CA PHE A 255 -4.63 31.21 -13.28
C PHE A 255 -3.17 31.70 -13.25
N LEU A 256 -2.45 31.55 -14.36
CA LEU A 256 -1.07 32.05 -14.50
C LEU A 256 -1.01 33.58 -14.31
N ILE A 257 -1.98 34.32 -14.87
CA ILE A 257 -2.10 35.77 -14.66
C ILE A 257 -2.31 36.12 -13.19
N ARG A 258 -3.25 35.44 -12.51
CA ARG A 258 -3.50 35.64 -11.07
C ARG A 258 -2.28 35.34 -10.21
N LYS A 259 -1.45 34.38 -10.61
CA LYS A 259 -0.17 34.05 -9.97
C LYS A 259 0.98 34.98 -10.38
N LYS A 260 0.68 36.10 -11.05
CA LYS A 260 1.64 37.12 -11.51
C LYS A 260 2.71 36.57 -12.45
N ARG A 261 2.35 35.58 -13.29
CA ARG A 261 3.22 34.99 -14.33
C ARG A 261 2.67 35.22 -15.75
N PRO A 262 2.54 36.49 -16.21
CA PRO A 262 2.10 36.79 -17.58
C PRO A 262 3.14 36.44 -18.66
N ASP A 263 4.39 36.23 -18.26
CA ASP A 263 5.51 35.71 -19.06
C ASP A 263 5.29 34.24 -19.46
N ALA A 264 4.64 33.47 -18.59
CA ALA A 264 4.40 32.05 -18.81
C ALA A 264 3.19 31.76 -19.70
N VAL A 265 2.33 32.75 -19.98
CA VAL A 265 1.11 32.58 -20.78
C VAL A 265 1.44 32.54 -22.26
N ASP A 266 0.91 31.54 -22.97
CA ASP A 266 0.89 31.52 -24.43
C ASP A 266 -0.28 32.37 -24.92
N TRP A 267 0.01 33.64 -25.21
CA TRP A 267 -1.00 34.62 -25.56
C TRP A 267 -1.62 34.37 -26.94
N GLN A 268 -0.90 33.74 -27.86
CA GLN A 268 -1.44 33.40 -29.18
C GLN A 268 -2.42 32.25 -29.08
N LYS A 269 -2.04 31.18 -28.37
CA LYS A 269 -2.93 30.05 -28.13
C LYS A 269 -4.18 30.45 -27.34
N TRP A 270 -4.04 31.30 -26.31
CA TRP A 270 -5.22 31.81 -25.58
C TRP A 270 -6.13 32.67 -26.47
N ARG A 271 -5.57 33.50 -27.37
CA ARG A 271 -6.35 34.29 -28.35
C ARG A 271 -7.18 33.36 -29.25
N GLU A 272 -6.56 32.32 -29.79
CA GLU A 272 -7.23 31.32 -30.64
C GLU A 272 -8.35 30.59 -29.90
N GLU A 273 -8.09 30.11 -28.67
CA GLU A 273 -9.09 29.46 -27.83
C GLU A 273 -10.25 30.40 -27.47
N ALA A 274 -9.96 31.67 -27.16
CA ALA A 274 -10.98 32.67 -26.85
C ALA A 274 -11.85 33.00 -28.07
N LEU A 275 -11.26 33.12 -29.26
CA LEU A 275 -11.99 33.32 -30.52
C LEU A 275 -12.85 32.11 -30.88
N ALA A 276 -12.28 30.91 -30.79
CA ALA A 276 -12.98 29.65 -31.07
C ALA A 276 -14.16 29.39 -30.12
N SER A 277 -14.09 29.88 -28.88
CA SER A 277 -15.19 29.74 -27.92
C SER A 277 -16.48 30.47 -28.33
N GLY A 278 -16.40 31.46 -29.24
CA GLY A 278 -17.54 32.29 -29.66
C GLY A 278 -18.15 33.18 -28.55
N SER A 279 -17.64 33.09 -27.32
CA SER A 279 -18.17 33.78 -26.15
C SER A 279 -17.61 35.19 -26.06
N LYS A 280 -18.48 36.20 -26.23
CA LYS A 280 -18.13 37.62 -26.03
C LYS A 280 -17.50 37.86 -24.65
N ARG A 281 -17.96 37.15 -23.61
CA ARG A 281 -17.44 37.27 -22.24
C ARG A 281 -16.02 36.73 -22.13
N THR A 282 -15.72 35.60 -22.76
CA THR A 282 -14.39 34.99 -22.74
C THR A 282 -13.39 35.85 -23.51
N LEU A 283 -13.80 36.37 -24.68
CA LEU A 283 -13.00 37.28 -25.49
C LEU A 283 -12.71 38.61 -24.76
N GLN A 284 -13.73 39.18 -24.10
CA GLN A 284 -13.54 40.40 -23.31
C GLN A 284 -12.60 40.17 -22.12
N LEU A 285 -12.71 39.02 -21.45
CA LEU A 285 -11.79 38.66 -20.36
C LEU A 285 -10.35 38.55 -20.86
N PHE A 286 -10.12 37.91 -22.01
CA PHE A 286 -8.80 37.84 -22.64
C PHE A 286 -8.20 39.24 -22.87
N TYR A 287 -8.94 40.15 -23.50
CA TYR A 287 -8.43 41.51 -23.78
C TYR A 287 -8.17 42.33 -22.51
N GLN A 288 -9.01 42.19 -21.49
CA GLN A 288 -8.78 42.85 -20.21
C GLN A 288 -7.49 42.37 -19.53
N GLU A 289 -7.24 41.05 -19.53
CA GLU A 289 -6.01 40.49 -18.94
C GLU A 289 -4.78 40.79 -19.82
N ALA A 290 -4.91 40.84 -21.15
CA ALA A 290 -3.85 41.27 -22.06
C ALA A 290 -3.46 42.74 -21.84
N ALA A 291 -4.44 43.63 -21.61
CA ALA A 291 -4.19 45.02 -21.26
C ALA A 291 -3.46 45.15 -19.91
N ARG A 292 -3.89 44.38 -18.89
CA ARG A 292 -3.21 44.35 -17.57
C ARG A 292 -1.79 43.81 -17.63
N ALA A 293 -1.54 42.83 -18.51
CA ALA A 293 -0.23 42.24 -18.74
C ALA A 293 0.63 43.04 -19.74
N GLU A 294 0.18 44.23 -20.14
CA GLU A 294 0.87 45.13 -21.07
C GLU A 294 1.18 44.50 -22.45
N LYS A 295 0.35 43.54 -22.89
CA LYS A 295 0.48 42.90 -24.21
C LYS A 295 -0.18 43.74 -25.29
N TRP A 296 0.33 44.95 -25.46
CA TRP A 296 -0.27 46.00 -26.31
C TRP A 296 -0.32 45.65 -27.79
N GLN A 297 0.64 44.87 -28.31
CA GLN A 297 0.68 44.47 -29.72
C GLN A 297 -0.55 43.65 -30.12
N ILE A 298 -0.98 42.73 -29.26
CA ILE A 298 -2.17 41.89 -29.49
C ILE A 298 -3.41 42.77 -29.58
N LEU A 299 -3.54 43.75 -28.68
CA LEU A 299 -4.67 44.69 -28.68
C LEU A 299 -4.69 45.58 -29.92
N VAL A 300 -3.53 45.91 -30.49
CA VAL A 300 -3.43 46.65 -31.76
C VAL A 300 -3.89 45.79 -32.93
N GLU A 301 -3.43 44.54 -33.01
CA GLU A 301 -3.80 43.59 -34.07
C GLU A 301 -5.30 43.26 -34.06
N ASP A 302 -5.90 43.13 -32.87
CA ASP A 302 -7.33 42.83 -32.69
C ASP A 302 -8.24 44.07 -32.67
N GLY A 303 -7.72 45.25 -33.00
CA GLY A 303 -8.50 46.49 -33.10
C GLY A 303 -9.16 46.92 -31.79
N GLN A 304 -8.54 46.63 -30.63
CA GLN A 304 -9.10 46.97 -29.31
C GLN A 304 -8.80 48.42 -28.91
N HIS A 305 -9.31 49.36 -29.72
CA HIS A 305 -9.03 50.78 -29.63
C HIS A 305 -9.44 51.40 -28.29
N LEU A 306 -10.60 51.02 -27.74
CA LEU A 306 -11.09 51.57 -26.48
C LEU A 306 -10.17 51.21 -25.31
N LEU A 307 -9.65 49.98 -25.27
CA LEU A 307 -8.72 49.55 -24.22
C LEU A 307 -7.37 50.26 -24.33
N LEU A 308 -6.85 50.45 -25.55
CA LEU A 308 -5.62 51.24 -25.76
C LEU A 308 -5.77 52.70 -25.31
N LEU A 309 -6.94 53.30 -25.54
CA LEU A 309 -7.26 54.66 -25.09
C LEU A 309 -7.35 54.75 -23.56
N LEU A 310 -8.09 53.83 -22.93
CA LEU A 310 -8.30 53.80 -21.48
C LEU A 310 -7.00 53.60 -20.70
N HIS A 311 -6.02 52.91 -21.28
CA HIS A 311 -4.70 52.69 -20.67
C HIS A 311 -3.63 53.70 -21.13
N GLY A 312 -4.02 54.80 -21.79
CA GLY A 312 -3.12 55.90 -22.16
C GLY A 312 -2.12 55.59 -23.28
N GLN A 313 -2.34 54.51 -24.04
CA GLN A 313 -1.45 54.06 -25.11
C GLN A 313 -1.77 54.77 -26.45
N PHE A 314 -1.79 56.11 -26.45
CA PHE A 314 -2.28 56.94 -27.57
C PHE A 314 -1.54 56.71 -28.90
N ARG A 315 -0.23 56.44 -28.86
CA ARG A 315 0.56 56.12 -30.07
C ARG A 315 0.15 54.80 -30.71
N LEU A 316 -0.14 53.79 -29.88
CA LEU A 316 -0.59 52.47 -30.34
C LEU A 316 -2.06 52.50 -30.75
N PHE A 317 -2.88 53.30 -30.07
CA PHE A 317 -4.24 53.62 -30.49
C PHE A 317 -4.27 54.17 -31.93
N GLY A 318 -3.47 55.20 -32.24
CA GLY A 318 -3.37 55.74 -33.60
C GLY A 318 -2.94 54.69 -34.65
N LYS A 319 -2.02 53.78 -34.29
CA LYS A 319 -1.61 52.68 -35.17
C LYS A 319 -2.71 51.64 -35.40
N SER A 320 -3.46 51.28 -34.37
CA SER A 320 -4.56 50.31 -34.50
C SER A 320 -5.66 50.80 -35.45
N LEU A 321 -5.97 52.12 -35.44
CA LEU A 321 -6.94 52.72 -36.36
C LEU A 321 -6.50 52.64 -37.84
N LEU A 322 -5.19 52.66 -38.09
CA LEU A 322 -4.62 52.50 -39.43
C LEU A 322 -4.65 51.04 -39.91
N HIS A 323 -4.59 50.06 -39.00
CA HIS A 323 -4.75 48.64 -39.31
C HIS A 323 -6.21 48.20 -39.52
N SER A 324 -7.18 48.89 -38.91
CA SER A 324 -8.61 48.62 -39.07
C SER A 324 -9.23 49.20 -40.35
N SER A 325 -8.45 49.79 -41.26
CA SER A 325 -8.99 50.35 -42.51
C SER A 325 -9.32 49.22 -43.49
N PRO A 326 -10.59 49.00 -43.88
CA PRO A 326 -10.94 47.95 -44.83
C PRO A 326 -10.40 48.31 -46.21
N LYS A 327 -9.76 47.34 -46.89
CA LYS A 327 -9.80 47.27 -48.36
C LYS A 327 -11.28 47.20 -48.75
N THR A 328 -11.83 48.36 -49.08
CA THR A 328 -13.20 48.51 -49.54
C THR A 328 -13.13 48.44 -51.06
N GLU A 329 -13.21 47.24 -51.63
CA GLU A 329 -13.43 47.11 -53.07
C GLU A 329 -14.18 45.81 -53.39
N GLU A 330 -15.33 46.02 -54.03
CA GLU A 330 -16.11 45.09 -54.84
C GLU A 330 -16.86 43.93 -54.16
N ARG A 331 -18.14 44.20 -53.86
CA ARG A 331 -19.26 43.35 -54.34
C ARG A 331 -20.57 44.12 -54.27
N ARG A 332 -20.78 44.99 -55.25
CA ARG A 332 -22.10 45.28 -55.81
C ARG A 332 -22.04 44.91 -57.27
N GLN A 333 -22.62 43.78 -57.64
CA GLN A 333 -23.52 43.62 -58.77
C GLN A 333 -23.74 42.14 -59.11
N ASN A 334 -25.00 41.86 -59.47
CA ASN A 334 -25.52 40.72 -60.22
C ASN A 334 -25.60 39.40 -59.42
N GLY A 335 -26.75 38.77 -59.23
CA GLY A 335 -27.96 38.75 -60.04
C GLY A 335 -28.22 37.29 -60.45
N GLY A 336 -29.45 36.81 -60.25
CA GLY A 336 -29.96 35.66 -61.00
C GLY A 336 -30.08 34.34 -60.25
N CYS A 337 -31.34 33.99 -59.96
CA CYS A 337 -32.02 32.77 -60.39
C CYS A 337 -31.50 31.38 -59.94
N GLY A 338 -32.40 30.59 -59.33
CA GLY A 338 -32.20 29.15 -59.17
C GLY A 338 -33.14 28.50 -58.15
N SER A 339 -34.39 28.29 -58.55
CA SER A 339 -35.43 27.54 -57.81
C SER A 339 -35.08 26.08 -57.50
N ARG A 340 -35.93 25.49 -56.63
CA ARG A 340 -36.35 24.07 -56.47
C ARG A 340 -35.77 23.38 -55.21
N ILE A 341 -36.50 22.58 -54.43
CA ILE A 341 -37.84 21.98 -54.50
C ILE A 341 -38.18 21.41 -53.10
N CYS A 342 -39.46 21.52 -52.75
CA CYS A 342 -40.36 20.69 -51.94
C CYS A 342 -39.99 19.99 -50.62
N ASP A 343 -41.04 20.02 -49.81
CA ASP A 343 -41.41 19.31 -48.58
C ASP A 343 -41.42 17.76 -48.67
N ASP A 344 -41.79 17.19 -47.50
CA ASP A 344 -42.26 15.84 -47.17
C ASP A 344 -41.16 14.82 -46.78
N GLU A 345 -41.28 14.00 -45.73
CA GLU A 345 -42.34 13.74 -44.75
C GLU A 345 -41.72 12.98 -43.56
N ALA A 346 -42.59 12.56 -42.63
CA ALA A 346 -42.35 11.71 -41.46
C ALA A 346 -41.64 10.36 -41.72
#